data_AF-A0AAE1F3M5-F1
#
_entry.id   AF-A0AAE1F3M5-F1
#
_cell.length_a   1.000
_cell.length_b   1.000
_cell.length_c   1.000
_cell.angle_alpha   90.00
_cell.angle_beta   90.00
_cell.angle_gamma   90.00
#
_symmetry.space_group_name_H-M   'P 1'
#
loop_
_entity.id
_entity.type
_entity.pdbx_description
1 polymer ?
#
loop_
_entity_poly.entity_id
_entity_poly.type
_entity_poly.pdbx_seq_one_letter_code
_entity_poly.pdbx_strand_id
1 'polypeptide(L)'
;MHRTQEAAPECGSRVLCRHPFQESKRAYVSPAQVESLHKLYWDEGKIQQKLPELTEIRDRVSSSIQTLRQDHKRNLNPTPYKVRH
;
A
#
# COMPACT_ATOMS: atom_id res chain seq x y z
N MET A 1 -2.62 -14.77 12.72
CA MET A 1 -3.31 -13.74 13.54
C MET A 1 -2.75 -12.39 13.16
N HIS A 2 -3.59 -11.45 12.72
CA HIS A 2 -3.19 -10.08 12.36
C HIS A 2 -2.66 -9.38 13.63
N ARG A 3 -1.42 -8.88 13.61
CA ARG A 3 -0.89 -8.04 14.68
C ARG A 3 -1.37 -6.61 14.46
N THR A 4 -2.46 -6.22 15.11
CA THR A 4 -3.11 -4.91 14.95
C THR A 4 -2.42 -3.78 15.74
N GLN A 5 -1.30 -4.06 16.43
CA GLN A 5 -0.63 -3.13 17.35
C GLN A 5 0.76 -2.67 16.88
N GLU A 6 1.14 -2.95 15.63
CA GLU A 6 2.41 -2.44 15.11
C GLU A 6 2.27 -0.96 14.72
N ALA A 7 3.27 -0.15 15.10
CA ALA A 7 3.30 1.26 14.72
C ALA A 7 3.39 1.42 13.21
N ALA A 8 2.82 2.51 12.69
CA ALA A 8 2.94 2.84 11.27
C ALA A 8 4.42 2.99 10.89
N PRO A 9 4.83 2.50 9.72
CA PRO A 9 6.21 2.68 9.27
C PRO A 9 6.49 4.15 8.94
N GLU A 10 7.75 4.55 9.07
CA GLU A 10 8.21 5.91 8.77
C GLU A 10 9.16 5.91 7.57
N CYS A 11 9.18 7.01 6.82
CA CYS A 11 10.12 7.20 5.71
C CYS A 11 11.57 7.17 6.23
N GLY A 12 12.48 6.50 5.52
CA GLY A 12 13.89 6.37 5.88
C GLY A 12 14.16 5.38 7.02
N SER A 13 13.19 5.13 7.91
CA SER A 13 13.31 4.19 9.02
C SER A 13 13.30 2.74 8.53
N ARG A 14 14.13 1.91 9.15
CA ARG A 14 14.31 0.50 8.75
C ARG A 14 13.16 -0.35 9.30
N VAL A 15 12.40 -0.98 8.41
CA VAL A 15 11.26 -1.85 8.75
C VAL A 15 11.58 -3.30 8.39
N LEU A 16 11.26 -4.25 9.27
CA LEU A 16 11.42 -5.68 9.00
C LEU A 16 10.16 -6.23 8.33
N CYS A 17 10.24 -6.46 7.02
CA CYS A 17 9.16 -7.03 6.24
C CYS A 17 9.26 -8.56 6.18
N ARG A 18 8.18 -9.26 6.56
CA ARG A 18 8.11 -10.73 6.61
C ARG A 18 7.15 -11.28 5.56
N HIS A 19 7.44 -12.46 5.04
CA HIS A 19 6.49 -13.19 4.21
C HIS A 19 5.38 -13.77 5.09
N PRO A 20 4.09 -13.70 4.68
CA PRO A 20 2.97 -14.14 5.52
C PRO A 20 3.03 -15.62 5.94
N PHE A 21 3.66 -16.48 5.13
CA PHE A 21 3.70 -17.94 5.37
C PHE A 21 5.11 -18.55 5.46
N GLN A 22 6.16 -17.80 5.14
CA GLN A 22 7.52 -18.36 5.03
C GLN A 22 8.46 -17.55 5.91
N GLU A 23 8.69 -18.03 7.13
CA GLU A 23 9.43 -17.30 8.16
C GLU A 23 10.87 -16.95 7.74
N SER A 24 11.50 -17.83 6.97
CA SER A 24 12.84 -17.60 6.39
C SER A 24 12.86 -16.45 5.37
N LYS A 25 11.72 -16.09 4.76
CA LYS A 25 11.62 -15.00 3.77
C LYS A 25 11.31 -13.65 4.44
N ARG A 26 12.33 -13.09 5.08
CA ARG A 26 12.28 -11.75 5.68
C ARG A 26 13.33 -10.82 5.07
N ALA A 27 13.05 -9.53 5.02
CA ALA A 27 13.99 -8.53 4.53
C ALA A 27 13.80 -7.22 5.30
N TYR A 28 14.89 -6.52 5.54
CA TYR A 28 14.81 -5.14 6.00
C TYR A 28 14.63 -4.20 4.81
N VAL A 29 13.72 -3.24 4.95
CA VAL A 29 13.41 -2.23 3.93
C VAL A 29 13.42 -0.86 4.59
N SER A 30 14.07 0.11 3.96
CA SER A 30 13.95 1.53 4.31
C SER A 30 13.15 2.20 3.19
N PRO A 31 11.86 2.51 3.40
CA PRO A 31 11.03 3.11 2.36
C PRO A 31 11.40 4.57 2.15
N ALA A 32 11.48 5.01 0.88
CA ALA A 32 11.65 6.43 0.56
C ALA A 32 10.35 7.23 0.86
N GLN A 33 9.19 6.57 0.74
CA GLN A 33 7.88 7.14 1.01
C GLN A 33 6.98 6.08 1.64
N VAL A 34 6.13 6.51 2.57
CA VAL A 34 5.08 5.70 3.20
C VAL A 34 3.72 6.34 2.92
N GLU A 35 2.75 5.53 2.49
CA GLU A 35 1.38 5.98 2.24
C GLU A 35 0.38 5.11 2.99
N SER A 36 -0.57 5.74 3.70
CA SER A 36 -1.72 5.03 4.27
C SER A 36 -2.76 4.75 3.19
N LEU A 37 -3.02 3.47 2.94
CA LEU A 37 -3.95 3.05 1.89
C LEU A 37 -5.43 3.13 2.34
N HIS A 38 -5.70 2.94 3.63
CA HIS A 38 -7.06 3.02 4.19
C HIS A 38 -7.36 4.42 4.69
N LYS A 39 -8.51 4.97 4.28
CA LYS A 39 -9.03 6.27 4.71
C LYS A 39 -10.42 6.09 5.33
N LEU A 40 -10.71 6.82 6.39
CA LEU A 40 -12.02 6.78 7.06
C LEU A 40 -13.03 7.65 6.30
N TYR A 41 -13.94 7.02 5.56
CA TYR A 41 -15.03 7.72 4.86
C TYR A 41 -16.32 7.82 5.68
N TRP A 42 -16.54 6.87 6.59
CA TRP A 42 -17.77 6.72 7.33
C TRP A 42 -17.47 6.43 8.79
N ASP A 43 -18.06 7.23 9.68
CA ASP A 43 -18.00 7.01 11.12
C ASP A 43 -19.19 7.66 11.81
N GLU A 44 -19.68 7.06 12.89
CA GLU A 44 -20.82 7.54 13.68
C GLU A 44 -22.05 7.98 12.86
N GLY A 45 -22.37 7.22 11.80
CA GLY A 45 -23.53 7.50 10.95
C GLY A 45 -23.36 8.69 9.99
N LYS A 46 -22.14 9.22 9.85
CA LYS A 46 -21.83 10.40 9.03
C LYS A 46 -20.67 10.14 8.09
N ILE A 47 -20.69 10.87 6.98
CA ILE A 47 -19.56 10.94 6.04
C ILE A 47 -18.48 11.83 6.66
N GLN A 48 -17.26 11.30 6.78
CA GLN A 48 -16.14 11.97 7.47
C GLN A 48 -15.25 12.78 6.52
N GLN A 49 -15.37 12.59 5.21
CA GLN A 49 -14.58 13.29 4.21
C GLN A 49 -15.34 13.38 2.88
N LYS A 50 -15.02 14.40 2.08
CA LYS A 50 -15.65 14.62 0.78
C LYS A 50 -15.45 13.40 -0.11
N LEU A 51 -16.54 12.95 -0.76
CA LEU A 51 -16.45 11.92 -1.79
C LEU A 51 -15.72 12.49 -3.02
N PRO A 52 -14.77 11.74 -3.60
CA PRO A 52 -14.05 12.22 -4.77
C PRO A 52 -14.97 12.25 -5.99
N GLU A 53 -14.74 13.23 -6.86
CA GLU A 53 -15.41 13.34 -8.16
C GLU A 53 -14.84 12.30 -9.15
N LEU A 54 -15.60 11.98 -10.20
CA LEU A 54 -15.16 11.01 -11.22
C LEU A 54 -13.84 11.41 -11.90
N THR A 55 -13.60 12.72 -12.08
CA THR A 55 -12.36 13.25 -12.65
C THR A 55 -11.17 13.00 -11.71
N GLU A 56 -11.35 13.26 -10.41
CA GLU A 56 -10.32 13.01 -9.39
C GLU A 56 -9.97 11.52 -9.29
N ILE A 57 -10.97 10.64 -9.38
CA ILE A 57 -10.78 9.19 -9.40
C ILE A 57 -9.97 8.79 -10.65
N ARG A 58 -10.34 9.29 -11.83
CA ARG A 58 -9.64 9.00 -13.09
C ARG A 58 -8.18 9.42 -13.01
N ASP A 59 -7.90 10.64 -12.57
CA ASP A 59 -6.55 11.19 -12.49
C ASP A 59 -5.69 10.41 -11.49
N ARG A 60 -6.27 10.01 -10.36
CA ARG A 60 -5.61 9.14 -9.37
C ARG A 60 -5.23 7.79 -9.98
N VAL A 61 -6.13 7.15 -10.72
CA VAL A 61 -5.86 5.84 -11.35
C VAL A 61 -4.75 5.99 -12.39
N SER A 62 -4.85 6.98 -13.28
CA SER A 62 -3.83 7.24 -14.30
C SER A 62 -2.45 7.48 -13.68
N SER A 63 -2.37 8.30 -12.64
CA SER A 63 -1.11 8.58 -11.93
C SER A 63 -0.54 7.34 -11.24
N SER A 64 -1.40 6.52 -10.61
CA SER A 64 -0.97 5.30 -9.91
C SER A 64 -0.39 4.24 -10.86
N ILE A 65 -0.93 4.11 -12.08
CA ILE A 65 -0.40 3.20 -13.09
C ILE A 65 0.94 3.70 -13.65
N GLN A 66 1.10 5.02 -13.77
CA GLN A 66 2.35 5.62 -14.25
C GLN A 66 3.52 5.35 -13.29
N THR A 67 3.30 5.45 -11.98
CA THR A 67 4.34 5.22 -10.95
C THR A 67 4.65 3.74 -10.72
N LEU A 68 3.77 2.82 -11.12
CA LEU A 68 4.00 1.39 -10.96
C LEU A 68 5.15 0.90 -11.86
N ARG A 69 6.02 0.05 -11.33
CA ARG A 69 7.12 -0.54 -12.09
C ARG A 69 6.60 -1.38 -13.27
N GLN A 70 7.36 -1.36 -14.37
CA GLN A 70 6.94 -1.98 -15.63
C GLN A 70 6.74 -3.50 -15.52
N ASP A 71 7.52 -4.18 -14.68
CA ASP A 71 7.43 -5.63 -14.49
C ASP A 71 6.12 -6.07 -13.81
N HIS A 72 5.52 -5.21 -12.99
CA HIS A 72 4.18 -5.42 -12.44
C HIS A 72 3.06 -5.12 -13.44
N LYS A 73 3.33 -4.35 -14.50
CA LYS A 73 2.33 -3.96 -15.53
C LYS A 73 2.19 -4.94 -16.69
N ARG A 74 3.02 -5.99 -16.73
CA ARG A 74 3.05 -6.94 -17.85
C ARG A 74 1.78 -7.78 -17.89
N ASN A 75 1.18 -7.93 -19.07
CA ASN A 75 0.03 -8.82 -19.28
C ASN A 75 0.41 -10.31 -19.14
N LEU A 76 1.63 -10.68 -19.53
CA LEU A 76 2.12 -12.05 -19.47
C LEU A 76 3.23 -12.19 -18.43
N ASN A 77 3.00 -13.07 -17.46
CA ASN A 77 3.92 -13.39 -16.37
C ASN A 77 4.41 -12.13 -15.61
N PRO A 78 3.52 -11.32 -15.02
CA PRO A 78 3.94 -10.18 -14.20
C PRO A 78 4.70 -10.63 -12.95
N THR A 79 5.63 -9.80 -12.48
CA THR A 79 6.29 -10.05 -11.19
C THR A 79 5.26 -9.91 -10.07
N PRO A 80 5.15 -10.87 -9.13
CA PRO A 80 4.24 -10.73 -7.98
C PRO A 80 4.57 -9.50 -7.14
N TYR A 81 3.53 -8.74 -6.76
CA TYR A 81 3.69 -7.62 -5.83
C TYR A 81 3.86 -8.16 -4.40
N LYS A 82 4.84 -7.64 -3.66
CA LYS A 82 5.19 -8.14 -2.33
C LYS A 82 4.22 -7.57 -1.29
N VAL A 83 3.37 -8.42 -0.71
CA VAL A 83 2.58 -8.10 0.49
C VAL A 83 3.35 -8.61 1.71
N ARG A 84 3.56 -7.74 2.69
CA ARG A 84 4.40 -7.99 3.87
C ARG A 84 3.66 -7.57 5.13
N HIS A 85 3.83 -8.37 6.18
CA HIS A 85 3.54 -8.00 7.57
C HIS A 85 4.87 -7.81 8.32
#